data_AF-A0A3D5D337-F1
#
_entry.id   AF-A0A3D5D337-F1
#
_cell.length_a   1.000
_cell.length_b   1.000
_cell.length_c   1.000
_cell.angle_alpha   90.00
_cell.angle_beta   90.00
_cell.angle_gamma   90.00
#
_symmetry.space_group_name_H-M   'P 1'
#
loop_
_entity.id
_entity.type
_entity.pdbx_description
1 polymer ?
#
loop_
_entity_poly.entity_id
_entity_poly.type
_entity_poly.pdbx_seq_one_letter_code
_entity_poly.pdbx_strand_id
1 'polypeptide(L)'
;MLNCKQTSVLVSQSLDRPLTWRERWAVRLHLAICIYCRRFTQQLKWIRNAMQVWQQQVTNDSEIALSQAARERITQQLDKFY
;
A
#
# COMPACT_ATOMS: atom_id res chain seq x y z
N MET A 1 2.44 -9.94 23.94
CA MET A 1 1.28 -9.66 23.06
C MET A 1 1.48 -8.30 22.39
N LEU A 2 1.18 -8.18 21.09
CA LEU A 2 1.17 -6.87 20.43
C LEU A 2 0.01 -6.03 20.96
N ASN A 3 0.20 -4.72 21.04
CA ASN A 3 -0.91 -3.77 21.26
C ASN A 3 -1.54 -3.35 19.92
N CYS A 4 -2.65 -2.61 19.98
CA CYS A 4 -3.39 -2.15 18.80
C CYS A 4 -2.52 -1.29 17.87
N LYS A 5 -1.67 -0.41 18.42
CA LYS A 5 -0.77 0.48 17.64
C LYS A 5 0.29 -0.32 16.88
N GLN A 6 0.91 -1.30 17.52
CA GLN A 6 1.90 -2.17 16.86
C GLN A 6 1.24 -3.04 15.80
N THR A 7 0.02 -3.53 16.08
CA THR A 7 -0.75 -4.35 15.13
C THR A 7 -1.16 -3.53 13.91
N SER A 8 -1.64 -2.29 14.08
CA SER A 8 -2.02 -1.45 12.94
C SER A 8 -0.82 -1.11 12.05
N VAL A 9 0.34 -0.84 12.63
CA VAL A 9 1.60 -0.63 11.89
C VAL A 9 1.97 -1.88 11.09
N LEU A 10 1.99 -3.07 11.71
CA LEU A 10 2.33 -4.31 11.01
C LEU A 10 1.30 -4.67 9.93
N VAL A 11 0.01 -4.41 10.16
CA VAL A 11 -1.04 -4.60 9.14
C VAL A 11 -0.81 -3.67 7.96
N SER A 12 -0.48 -2.39 8.18
CA SER A 12 -0.11 -1.46 7.11
C SER A 12 1.11 -1.95 6.34
N GLN A 13 2.18 -2.30 7.05
CA GLN A 13 3.42 -2.81 6.43
C GLN A 13 3.19 -4.09 5.64
N SER A 14 2.22 -4.92 6.02
CA SER A 14 1.87 -6.14 5.27
C SER A 14 1.33 -5.87 3.87
N LEU A 15 0.90 -4.63 3.59
CA LEU A 15 0.46 -4.21 2.27
C LEU A 15 1.61 -3.72 1.38
N ASP A 16 2.73 -3.32 1.98
CA ASP A 16 3.89 -2.80 1.27
C ASP A 16 4.97 -3.88 1.10
N ARG A 17 5.14 -4.73 2.12
CA ARG A 17 6.12 -5.82 2.13
C ARG A 17 5.53 -7.11 2.70
N PRO A 18 6.10 -8.27 2.35
CA PRO A 18 5.82 -9.49 3.09
C PRO A 18 6.28 -9.34 4.55
N LEU A 19 5.38 -9.69 5.47
CA LEU A 19 5.72 -9.86 6.88
C LEU A 19 6.52 -11.15 7.07
N THR A 20 7.45 -11.14 8.03
CA THR A 20 8.11 -12.34 8.54
C THR A 20 7.09 -13.28 9.17
N TRP A 21 7.44 -14.56 9.29
CA TRP A 21 6.57 -15.56 9.92
C TRP A 21 6.19 -15.19 11.35
N ARG A 22 7.12 -14.62 12.13
CA ARG A 22 6.89 -14.18 13.51
C ARG A 22 5.89 -13.02 13.57
N GLU A 23 6.07 -12.00 12.73
CA GLU A 23 5.15 -10.86 12.64
C GLU A 23 3.74 -11.32 12.24
N ARG A 24 3.65 -12.21 11.25
CA ARG A 24 2.39 -12.76 10.76
C ARG A 24 1.63 -13.51 11.86
N TRP A 25 2.31 -14.33 12.66
CA TRP A 25 1.69 -15.01 13.79
C TRP A 25 1.26 -14.05 14.89
N ALA A 26 2.09 -13.07 15.24
CA ALA A 26 1.76 -12.09 16.26
C ALA A 26 0.52 -11.26 15.90
N VAL A 27 0.40 -10.83 14.63
CA VAL A 27 -0.79 -10.15 14.11
C VAL A 27 -2.01 -11.07 14.18
N ARG A 28 -1.91 -12.32 13.71
CA ARG A 28 -3.04 -13.28 13.75
C ARG A 28 -3.59 -13.47 15.16
N LEU A 29 -2.72 -13.63 16.16
CA LEU A 29 -3.12 -13.75 17.57
C LEU A 29 -3.85 -12.50 18.06
N HIS A 30 -3.36 -11.30 17.74
CA HIS A 30 -4.04 -10.07 18.14
C HIS A 30 -5.40 -9.89 17.44
N LEU A 31 -5.50 -10.22 16.15
CA LEU A 31 -6.76 -10.17 15.41
C LEU A 31 -7.79 -11.19 15.91
N ALA A 32 -7.36 -12.30 16.52
CA ALA A 32 -8.24 -13.28 17.12
C ALA A 32 -9.03 -12.69 18.31
N ILE A 33 -8.42 -11.80 19.09
CA ILE A 33 -9.00 -11.24 20.32
C ILE A 33 -9.55 -9.82 20.16
N CYS A 34 -9.04 -9.02 19.21
CA CYS A 34 -9.40 -7.62 19.05
C CYS A 34 -10.29 -7.41 17.82
N ILE A 35 -11.59 -7.20 18.05
CA ILE A 35 -12.57 -6.92 16.98
C ILE A 35 -12.26 -5.63 16.21
N TYR A 36 -11.73 -4.60 16.88
CA TYR A 36 -11.40 -3.32 16.25
C TYR A 36 -10.26 -3.45 15.25
N CYS A 37 -9.16 -4.12 15.63
CA CYS A 37 -8.06 -4.38 14.71
C CYS A 37 -8.48 -5.29 13.55
N ARG A 38 -9.43 -6.22 13.78
CA ARG A 38 -10.01 -7.04 12.71
C ARG A 38 -10.78 -6.19 11.69
N ARG A 39 -11.66 -5.30 12.16
CA ARG A 39 -12.40 -4.35 11.31
C ARG A 39 -11.47 -3.42 10.55
N PHE A 40 -10.47 -2.84 11.23
CA PHE A 40 -9.44 -2.01 10.61
C PHE A 40 -8.72 -2.76 9.47
N THR A 41 -8.29 -3.99 9.72
CA THR A 41 -7.62 -4.81 8.70
C THR A 41 -8.51 -5.08 7.48
N GLN A 42 -9.81 -5.30 7.69
CA GLN A 42 -10.78 -5.49 6.61
C GLN A 42 -10.98 -4.20 5.80
N GLN A 43 -11.13 -3.05 6.46
CA GLN A 43 -11.25 -1.75 5.81
C GLN A 43 -10.02 -1.42 4.96
N LEU A 44 -8.82 -1.65 5.51
CA LEU A 44 -7.59 -1.35 4.80
C LEU A 44 -7.43 -2.23 3.53
N LYS A 45 -7.80 -3.51 3.61
CA LYS A 45 -7.86 -4.40 2.44
C LYS A 45 -8.88 -3.93 1.41
N TRP A 46 -10.06 -3.48 1.86
CA TRP A 46 -11.08 -2.96 0.97
C TRP A 46 -10.59 -1.73 0.19
N ILE A 47 -9.97 -0.77 0.89
CA ILE A 47 -9.37 0.42 0.26
C ILE A 47 -8.32 0.00 -0.77
N ARG A 48 -7.43 -0.94 -0.42
CA ARG A 48 -6.39 -1.40 -1.34
C ARG A 48 -6.97 -2.03 -2.61
N ASN A 49 -7.99 -2.87 -2.48
CA ASN A 49 -8.64 -3.49 -3.63
C ASN A 49 -9.35 -2.44 -4.50
N ALA A 50 -10.04 -1.49 -3.90
CA ALA A 50 -10.69 -0.39 -4.63
C ALA A 50 -9.67 0.46 -5.39
N MET A 51 -8.53 0.79 -4.78
CA MET A 51 -7.44 1.51 -5.45
C MET A 51 -6.82 0.72 -6.60
N GLN A 52 -6.69 -0.60 -6.49
CA GLN A 52 -6.18 -1.42 -7.59
C GLN A 52 -7.11 -1.41 -8.80
N VAL A 53 -8.44 -1.48 -8.57
CA VAL A 53 -9.43 -1.36 -9.65
C VAL A 53 -9.37 0.03 -10.29
N TRP A 54 -9.30 1.08 -9.49
CA TRP A 54 -9.17 2.44 -9.98
C TRP A 54 -7.88 2.66 -10.76
N GLN A 55 -6.74 2.15 -10.26
CA GLN A 55 -5.47 2.23 -10.95
C GLN A 55 -5.53 1.55 -12.32
N GLN A 56 -6.15 0.37 -12.42
CA GLN A 56 -6.31 -0.34 -13.69
C GLN A 56 -7.12 0.50 -14.70
N GLN A 57 -8.15 1.21 -14.24
CA GLN A 57 -8.95 2.11 -15.09
C GLN A 57 -8.12 3.30 -15.57
N VAL A 58 -7.40 3.96 -14.67
CA VAL A 58 -6.54 5.12 -14.98
C VAL A 58 -5.38 4.76 -15.89
N THR A 59 -4.72 3.62 -15.69
CA THR A 59 -3.58 3.21 -16.53
C THR A 59 -4.00 2.87 -17.97
N ASN A 60 -5.26 2.48 -18.16
CA ASN A 60 -5.81 2.21 -19.49
C ASN A 60 -6.33 3.48 -20.18
N ASP A 61 -6.40 4.60 -19.47
CA ASP A 61 -6.76 5.89 -20.01
C ASP A 61 -5.53 6.55 -20.66
N SER A 62 -5.47 6.45 -21.99
CA SER A 62 -4.40 7.04 -22.80
C SER A 62 -4.36 8.58 -22.75
N GLU A 63 -5.39 9.24 -22.20
CA GLU A 63 -5.41 10.69 -22.02
C GLU A 63 -4.60 11.13 -20.79
N ILE A 64 -4.37 10.25 -19.82
CA ILE A 64 -3.57 10.52 -18.62
C ILE A 64 -2.08 10.28 -18.93
N ALA A 65 -1.53 11.15 -19.77
CA ALA A 65 -0.12 11.14 -20.16
C ALA A 65 0.59 12.44 -19.74
N LEU A 66 1.90 12.33 -19.46
CA LEU A 66 2.73 13.53 -19.28
C LEU A 66 2.77 14.32 -20.59
N SER A 67 2.62 15.64 -20.50
CA SER A 67 2.89 16.50 -21.65
C SER A 67 4.35 16.33 -22.10
N GLN A 68 4.60 16.50 -23.39
CA GLN A 68 5.94 16.32 -23.95
C GLN A 68 6.98 17.21 -23.25
N ALA A 69 6.63 18.47 -22.98
CA ALA A 69 7.48 19.39 -22.22
C ALA A 69 7.73 18.95 -20.76
N ALA A 70 6.80 18.24 -20.11
CA ALA A 70 7.05 17.66 -18.79
C ALA A 70 8.01 16.48 -18.87
N ARG A 71 7.87 15.62 -19.88
CA ARG A 71 8.73 14.47 -20.12
C ARG A 71 10.18 14.88 -20.38
N GLU A 72 10.39 15.86 -21.27
CA GLU A 72 11.72 16.39 -21.61
C GLU A 72 12.43 16.99 -20.39
N ARG A 73 11.71 17.75 -19.54
CA ARG A 73 12.27 18.30 -18.30
C ARG A 73 12.72 17.22 -17.32
N ILE A 74 11.96 16.13 -17.19
CA ILE A 74 12.32 15.00 -16.31
C ILE A 74 13.58 14.31 -16.84
N THR A 75 13.64 14.02 -18.15
CA THR A 75 14.80 13.37 -18.77
C THR A 75 16.07 14.20 -18.59
N GLN A 76 16.02 15.51 -18.87
CA GLN A 76 17.18 16.41 -18.68
C GLN A 76 17.70 16.44 -17.23
N GLN A 77 16.84 16.24 -16.23
CA GLN A 77 17.28 16.18 -14.84
C GLN A 77 17.90 14.83 -14.51
N LEU A 78 17.37 13.72 -15.04
CA LEU A 78 17.97 12.39 -14.86
C LEU A 78 19.35 12.31 -15.50
N ASP A 79 19.54 12.90 -16.69
CA ASP A 79 20.83 12.93 -17.40
C ASP A 79 21.90 13.73 -16.64
N LYS A 80 21.53 14.68 -15.77
CA LYS A 80 22.50 15.41 -14.94
C LYS A 80 23.11 14.58 -13.81
N PHE A 81 22.50 13.43 -13.48
CA PHE A 81 22.97 12.53 -12.42
C PHE A 81 23.81 11.38 -12.94
N TYR A 82 24.03 11.26 -14.26
CA TYR A 82 24.87 10.26 -14.91
C TYR A 82 26.04 10.95 -15.62
#